data_AF-A0A0U5FDP5-F1
#
_entry.id   AF-A0A0U5FDP5-F1
#
_cell.length_a   1.000
_cell.length_b   1.000
_cell.length_c   1.000
_cell.angle_alpha   90.00
_cell.angle_beta   90.00
_cell.angle_gamma   90.00
#
_symmetry.space_group_name_H-M   'P 1'
#
loop_
_entity.id
_entity.type
_entity.pdbx_description
1 polymer ?
#
loop_
_entity_poly.entity_id
_entity_poly.type
_entity_poly.pdbx_seq_one_letter_code
_entity_poly.pdbx_strand_id
1 'polypeptide(L)'
;MDARLAVFLMLAIAAPAYAQQVHKCRERGQVVYQSAPCASGISEKAWDATPEAEPTIADKVRLLRIDRELKARNAPSVGYATGATVTTSTSACESAKAQRKAAYDAAGVHRSFAMSSHWDNIVQAACK
;
A
#
# COMPACT_ATOMS: atom_id res chain seq x y z
N MET A 1 -31.91 -47.95 -15.97
CA MET A 1 -30.66 -47.18 -16.12
C MET A 1 -29.52 -48.17 -16.01
N ASP A 2 -28.95 -48.56 -17.14
CA ASP A 2 -27.95 -49.62 -17.20
C ASP A 2 -26.70 -49.24 -16.39
N ALA A 3 -26.26 -50.14 -15.52
CA ALA A 3 -25.07 -49.94 -14.68
C ALA A 3 -23.83 -49.54 -15.49
N ARG A 4 -23.77 -49.96 -16.77
CA ARG A 4 -22.73 -49.57 -17.73
C ARG A 4 -22.73 -48.07 -18.01
N LEU A 5 -23.90 -47.47 -18.18
CA LEU A 5 -24.05 -46.04 -18.45
C LEU A 5 -23.68 -45.20 -17.21
N ALA A 6 -23.98 -45.72 -16.01
CA ALA A 6 -23.56 -45.12 -14.75
C ALA A 6 -22.02 -45.17 -14.56
N VAL A 7 -21.37 -46.27 -14.94
CA VAL A 7 -19.91 -46.42 -14.86
C VAL A 7 -19.19 -45.50 -15.86
N PHE A 8 -19.68 -45.39 -17.10
CA PHE A 8 -19.12 -44.44 -18.09
C PHE A 8 -19.27 -42.99 -17.64
N LEU A 9 -20.39 -42.63 -17.02
CA LEU A 9 -20.62 -41.28 -16.50
C LEU A 9 -19.68 -40.95 -15.34
N MET A 10 -19.40 -41.90 -14.44
CA MET A 10 -18.44 -41.68 -13.35
C MET A 10 -17.00 -41.48 -13.85
N LEU A 11 -16.57 -42.22 -14.87
CA LEU A 11 -15.23 -42.07 -15.44
C LEU A 11 -15.02 -40.68 -16.10
N ALA A 12 -16.08 -40.11 -16.68
CA ALA A 12 -16.02 -38.80 -17.33
C ALA A 12 -15.85 -37.62 -16.34
N ILE A 13 -16.14 -37.82 -15.04
CA ILE A 13 -16.03 -36.80 -13.99
C ILE A 13 -14.65 -36.85 -13.30
N ALA A 14 -13.82 -37.85 -13.59
CA ALA A 14 -12.44 -37.93 -13.12
C ALA A 14 -11.55 -36.93 -13.88
N ALA A 15 -11.82 -35.62 -13.70
CA ALA A 15 -10.89 -34.58 -14.07
C ALA A 15 -9.59 -34.80 -13.25
N PRO A 16 -8.42 -34.80 -13.89
CA PRO A 16 -7.17 -34.99 -13.17
C PRO A 16 -7.01 -33.85 -12.15
N ALA A 17 -6.85 -34.24 -10.89
CA ALA A 17 -6.67 -33.32 -9.77
C ALA A 17 -5.27 -32.68 -9.81
N TYR A 18 -5.03 -31.80 -10.78
CA TYR A 18 -3.79 -31.02 -10.91
C TYR A 18 -3.74 -29.80 -9.98
N ALA A 19 -4.72 -29.66 -9.07
CA ALA A 19 -4.81 -28.51 -8.16
C ALA A 19 -3.61 -28.35 -7.22
N GLN A 20 -2.75 -29.37 -7.10
CA GLN A 20 -1.56 -29.36 -6.26
C GLN A 20 -0.25 -29.19 -7.05
N GLN A 21 -0.30 -28.88 -8.35
CA GLN A 21 0.91 -28.60 -9.14
C GLN A 21 0.95 -27.15 -9.61
N VAL A 22 2.13 -26.55 -9.62
CA VAL A 22 2.37 -25.22 -10.19
C VAL A 22 3.18 -25.39 -11.47
N HIS A 23 2.61 -24.90 -12.57
CA HIS A 23 3.23 -24.88 -13.88
C HIS A 23 3.75 -23.47 -14.16
N LYS A 24 5.03 -23.39 -14.52
CA LYS A 24 5.63 -22.20 -15.11
C LYS A 24 5.46 -22.27 -16.62
N CYS A 25 4.59 -21.43 -17.16
CA CYS A 25 4.27 -21.33 -18.57
C CYS A 25 4.92 -20.09 -19.17
N ARG A 26 5.31 -20.18 -20.45
CA ARG A 26 5.68 -19.00 -21.24
C ARG A 26 4.62 -18.77 -22.30
N GLU A 27 3.81 -17.74 -22.10
CA GLU A 27 2.73 -17.37 -23.01
C GLU A 27 3.02 -15.99 -23.59
N ARG A 28 3.04 -15.87 -24.93
CA ARG A 28 3.30 -14.61 -25.64
C ARG A 28 4.59 -13.89 -25.16
N GLY A 29 5.60 -14.67 -24.78
CA GLY A 29 6.89 -14.16 -24.26
C GLY A 29 6.91 -13.86 -22.76
N GLN A 30 5.76 -13.85 -22.07
CA GLN A 30 5.65 -13.60 -20.63
C GLN A 30 5.61 -14.90 -19.83
N VAL A 31 6.16 -14.87 -18.62
CA VAL A 31 6.11 -15.99 -17.69
C VAL A 31 4.84 -15.88 -16.84
N VAL A 32 4.03 -16.93 -16.85
CA VAL A 32 2.80 -17.06 -16.06
C VAL A 32 2.90 -18.31 -15.20
N TYR A 33 2.51 -18.22 -13.93
CA TYR A 33 2.41 -19.36 -13.02
C TYR A 33 0.95 -19.72 -12.84
N GLN A 34 0.62 -20.99 -13.03
CA GLN A 34 -0.75 -21.46 -12.99
C GLN A 34 -0.84 -22.88 -12.44
N SER A 35 -1.99 -23.21 -11.85
CA SER A 35 -2.27 -24.56 -11.35
C SER A 35 -2.80 -25.51 -12.43
N ALA A 36 -3.31 -24.96 -13.54
CA ALA A 36 -3.67 -25.73 -14.71
C ALA A 36 -2.44 -25.97 -15.60
N PRO A 37 -2.38 -27.07 -16.36
CA PRO A 37 -1.37 -27.26 -17.40
C PRO A 37 -1.33 -26.08 -18.38
N CYS A 38 -0.14 -25.75 -18.91
CA CYS A 38 0.00 -24.68 -19.89
C CYS A 38 -0.87 -24.94 -21.13
N ALA A 39 -1.41 -23.89 -21.75
CA ALA A 39 -2.26 -24.05 -22.94
C ALA A 39 -1.55 -24.73 -24.13
N SER A 40 -0.23 -24.55 -24.22
CA SER A 40 0.65 -25.23 -25.19
C SER A 40 0.94 -26.69 -24.84
N GLY A 41 0.56 -27.16 -23.65
CA GLY A 41 0.93 -28.46 -23.08
C GLY A 41 2.38 -28.56 -22.59
N ILE A 42 3.22 -27.54 -22.83
CA ILE A 42 4.64 -27.55 -22.47
C ILE A 42 4.88 -26.54 -21.36
N SER A 43 5.17 -27.04 -20.15
CA SER A 43 5.66 -26.23 -19.04
C SER A 43 7.18 -26.10 -19.12
N GLU A 44 7.72 -24.90 -18.89
CA GLU A 44 9.17 -24.72 -18.70
C GLU A 44 9.63 -25.46 -17.43
N LYS A 45 8.77 -25.46 -16.40
CA LYS A 45 8.97 -26.18 -15.16
C LYS A 45 7.61 -26.49 -14.54
N ALA A 46 7.48 -27.65 -13.94
CA ALA A 46 6.35 -28.01 -13.09
C ALA A 46 6.88 -28.54 -11.76
N TRP A 47 6.20 -28.23 -10.67
CA TRP A 47 6.50 -28.77 -9.35
C TRP A 47 5.23 -28.89 -8.51
N ASP A 48 5.25 -29.80 -7.55
CA ASP A 48 4.15 -29.92 -6.58
C ASP A 48 4.19 -28.73 -5.62
N ALA A 49 3.02 -28.11 -5.41
CA ALA A 49 2.83 -27.04 -4.44
C ALA A 49 2.92 -27.62 -3.03
N THR A 50 3.89 -27.16 -2.25
CA THR A 50 3.92 -27.45 -0.82
C THR A 50 2.75 -26.73 -0.16
N PRO A 51 1.80 -27.45 0.48
CA PRO A 51 0.72 -26.80 1.20
C PRO A 51 1.28 -25.93 2.32
N GLU A 52 0.76 -24.71 2.44
CA GLU A 52 1.07 -23.87 3.59
C GLU A 52 0.46 -24.50 4.85
N ALA A 53 1.24 -24.60 5.92
CA ALA A 53 0.76 -25.15 7.18
C ALA A 53 -0.35 -24.25 7.74
N GLU A 54 -1.38 -24.86 8.35
CA GLU A 54 -2.41 -24.06 8.99
C GLU A 54 -1.81 -23.20 10.11
N PRO A 55 -2.23 -21.92 10.20
CA PRO A 55 -1.69 -21.01 11.21
C PRO A 55 -2.06 -21.51 12.61
N THR A 56 -1.06 -21.48 13.50
CA THR A 56 -1.26 -21.85 14.90
C THR A 56 -2.20 -20.85 15.60
N ILE A 57 -2.73 -21.23 16.77
CA ILE A 57 -3.52 -20.29 17.59
C ILE A 57 -2.70 -19.03 17.93
N ALA A 58 -1.41 -19.18 18.21
CA ALA A 58 -0.52 -18.05 18.49
C ALA A 58 -0.39 -17.10 17.29
N ASP A 59 -0.30 -17.65 16.07
CA ASP A 59 -0.28 -16.84 14.83
C ASP A 59 -1.58 -16.09 14.61
N LYS A 60 -2.71 -16.75 14.83
CA LYS A 60 -4.03 -16.10 14.72
C LYS A 60 -4.17 -14.93 15.69
N VAL A 61 -3.74 -15.10 16.95
CA VAL A 61 -3.73 -14.02 17.95
C VAL A 61 -2.82 -12.87 17.53
N ARG A 62 -1.63 -13.19 16.99
CA ARG A 62 -0.69 -12.17 16.48
C ARG A 62 -1.30 -11.37 15.32
N LEU A 63 -1.94 -12.03 14.35
CA LEU A 63 -2.59 -11.38 13.21
C LEU A 63 -3.76 -10.48 13.65
N LEU A 64 -4.58 -10.93 14.61
CA LEU A 64 -5.67 -10.12 15.16
C LEU A 64 -5.17 -8.85 15.84
N ARG A 65 -4.01 -8.92 16.52
CA ARG A 65 -3.38 -7.74 17.13
C ARG A 65 -2.92 -6.75 16.06
N ILE A 66 -2.25 -7.23 15.01
CA ILE A 66 -1.78 -6.40 13.89
C ILE A 66 -2.97 -5.72 13.19
N ASP A 67 -4.04 -6.46 12.92
CA ASP A 67 -5.26 -5.91 12.29
C ASP A 67 -5.87 -4.78 13.14
N ARG A 68 -5.94 -4.96 14.46
CA ARG A 68 -6.45 -3.92 15.37
C ARG A 68 -5.57 -2.67 15.36
N GLU A 69 -4.25 -2.84 15.38
CA GLU A 69 -3.30 -1.72 15.30
C GLU A 69 -3.43 -0.95 13.97
N LEU A 70 -3.55 -1.66 12.86
CA LEU A 70 -3.74 -1.05 11.53
C LEU A 70 -5.07 -0.33 11.44
N LYS A 71 -6.16 -0.92 11.93
CA LYS A 71 -7.48 -0.27 11.99
C LYS A 71 -7.45 1.01 12.82
N ALA A 72 -6.78 1.00 13.97
CA ALA A 72 -6.65 2.20 14.81
C ALA A 72 -5.84 3.30 14.10
N ARG A 73 -4.75 2.95 13.41
CA ARG A 73 -3.92 3.92 12.66
C ARG A 73 -4.63 4.50 11.44
N ASN A 74 -5.40 3.66 10.75
CA ASN A 74 -6.10 4.03 9.53
C ASN A 74 -7.54 4.52 9.80
N ALA A 75 -7.96 4.60 11.07
CA ALA A 75 -9.26 5.11 11.41
C ALA A 75 -9.34 6.58 10.95
N PRO A 76 -10.36 6.95 10.16
CA PRO A 76 -10.56 8.35 9.82
C PRO A 76 -10.79 9.13 11.12
N SER A 77 -10.14 10.27 11.28
CA SER A 77 -10.42 11.16 12.40
C SER A 77 -11.88 11.59 12.32
N VAL A 78 -12.73 11.08 13.22
CA VAL A 78 -14.16 11.47 13.30
C VAL A 78 -14.33 12.88 13.90
N GLY A 79 -13.22 13.59 14.15
CA GLY A 79 -13.23 15.02 14.40
C GLY A 79 -13.30 15.79 13.09
N TYR A 80 -14.20 16.77 13.02
CA TYR A 80 -14.22 17.83 12.01
C TYR A 80 -12.79 18.15 11.56
N ALA A 81 -12.49 18.06 10.28
CA ALA A 81 -11.21 18.47 9.71
C ALA A 81 -11.10 20.01 9.78
N THR A 82 -11.12 20.58 10.97
CA THR A 82 -10.42 21.84 11.22
C THR A 82 -8.95 21.46 11.17
N GLY A 83 -8.31 21.72 10.02
CA GLY A 83 -6.86 21.61 9.90
C GLY A 83 -6.25 22.23 11.15
N ALA A 84 -5.29 21.54 11.76
CA ALA A 84 -4.65 21.99 12.98
C ALA A 84 -4.02 23.37 12.71
N THR A 85 -4.73 24.43 13.08
CA THR A 85 -4.09 25.71 13.33
C THR A 85 -3.26 25.48 14.58
N VAL A 86 -1.96 25.27 14.39
CA VAL A 86 -1.01 25.43 15.48
C VAL A 86 -1.18 26.87 15.91
N THR A 87 -1.89 27.09 17.01
CA THR A 87 -1.94 28.39 17.66
C THR A 87 -0.56 28.59 18.27
N THR A 88 0.42 28.98 17.44
CA THR A 88 1.70 29.45 17.92
C THR A 88 1.41 30.74 18.66
N SER A 89 1.28 30.63 19.98
CA SER A 89 1.28 31.79 20.85
C SER A 89 2.60 32.53 20.65
N THR A 90 2.57 33.64 19.93
CA THR A 90 3.22 34.92 20.27
C THR A 90 2.94 35.90 19.13
N SER A 91 2.36 37.05 19.46
CA SER A 91 2.20 38.20 18.54
C SER A 91 3.53 38.59 17.87
N ALA A 92 4.67 38.25 18.47
CA ALA A 92 6.00 38.42 17.91
C ALA A 92 6.24 37.58 16.65
N CYS A 93 5.89 36.29 16.65
CA CYS A 93 6.05 35.42 15.47
C CYS A 93 5.16 35.89 14.31
N GLU A 94 3.91 36.24 14.59
CA GLU A 94 2.99 36.76 13.56
C GLU A 94 3.40 38.14 13.02
N SER A 95 3.87 39.04 13.89
CA SER A 95 4.37 40.35 13.44
C SER A 95 5.66 40.21 12.62
N ALA A 96 6.56 39.29 12.94
CA ALA A 96 7.75 39.01 12.13
C ALA A 96 7.38 38.47 10.74
N LYS A 97 6.39 37.57 10.65
CA LYS A 97 5.86 37.09 9.36
C LYS A 97 5.24 38.21 8.54
N ALA A 98 4.47 39.10 9.18
CA ALA A 98 3.85 40.25 8.52
C ALA A 98 4.89 41.24 7.96
N GLN A 99 5.95 41.53 8.72
CA GLN A 99 7.05 42.39 8.27
C GLN A 99 7.80 41.79 7.07
N ARG A 100 8.10 40.48 7.12
CA ARG A 100 8.69 39.74 6.00
C ARG A 100 7.83 39.85 4.74
N LYS A 101 6.51 39.67 4.89
CA LYS A 101 5.56 39.84 3.77
C LYS A 101 5.60 41.25 3.20
N ALA A 102 5.52 42.28 4.04
CA ALA A 102 5.57 43.68 3.58
C ALA A 102 6.88 44.01 2.84
N ALA A 103 8.02 43.51 3.33
CA ALA A 103 9.31 43.68 2.66
C ALA A 103 9.36 42.99 1.29
N TYR A 104 8.77 41.79 1.17
CA TYR A 104 8.69 41.08 -0.11
C TYR A 104 7.75 41.74 -1.09
N ASP A 105 6.60 42.22 -0.62
CA ASP A 105 5.64 42.95 -1.45
C ASP A 105 6.27 44.26 -1.96
N ALA A 106 7.06 44.97 -1.13
CA ALA A 106 7.77 46.18 -1.53
C ALA A 106 8.92 45.93 -2.54
N ALA A 107 9.64 44.81 -2.41
CA ALA A 107 10.71 44.46 -3.35
C ALA A 107 10.19 43.90 -4.69
N GLY A 108 8.99 43.31 -4.69
CA GLY A 108 8.39 42.70 -5.88
C GLY A 108 9.35 41.70 -6.56
N VAL A 109 9.62 41.91 -7.84
CA VAL A 109 10.52 41.06 -8.64
C VAL A 109 12.01 41.23 -8.31
N HIS A 110 12.40 42.23 -7.52
CA HIS A 110 13.80 42.53 -7.18
C HIS A 110 14.27 41.86 -5.87
N ARG A 111 13.63 40.76 -5.47
CA ARG A 111 13.96 40.05 -4.24
C ARG A 111 15.31 39.34 -4.32
N SER A 112 16.33 39.88 -3.66
CA SER A 112 17.66 39.25 -3.59
C SER A 112 17.73 38.13 -2.56
N PHE A 113 18.72 37.24 -2.70
CA PHE A 113 18.98 36.18 -1.72
C PHE A 113 19.34 36.73 -0.35
N ALA A 114 20.21 37.75 -0.28
CA ALA A 114 20.62 38.36 0.98
C ALA A 114 19.43 38.93 1.77
N MET A 115 18.52 39.62 1.08
CA MET A 115 17.28 40.11 1.66
C MET A 115 16.37 38.97 2.14
N SER A 116 16.24 37.91 1.33
CA SER A 116 15.41 36.75 1.69
C SER A 116 15.94 36.07 2.96
N SER A 117 17.24 35.79 3.00
CA SER A 117 17.91 35.13 4.13
C SER A 117 17.83 35.95 5.42
N HIS A 118 17.97 37.28 5.34
CA HIS A 118 17.82 38.18 6.49
C HIS A 118 16.44 38.02 7.16
N TRP A 119 15.37 38.09 6.37
CA TRP A 119 14.00 37.96 6.88
C TRP A 119 13.67 36.54 7.36
N ASP A 120 14.24 35.52 6.72
CA ASP A 120 14.05 34.12 7.14
C ASP A 120 14.67 33.88 8.52
N ASN A 121 15.86 34.42 8.78
CA ASN A 121 16.53 34.34 10.08
C ASN A 121 15.74 35.06 11.18
N ILE A 122 15.15 36.22 10.87
CA ILE A 122 14.31 36.98 11.82
C ILE A 122 13.06 36.18 12.20
N VAL A 123 12.35 35.63 11.21
CA VAL A 123 11.16 34.80 11.47
C VAL A 123 11.53 33.55 12.26
N GLN A 124 12.64 32.89 11.90
CA GLN A 124 13.12 31.72 12.64
C GLN A 124 13.47 32.06 14.08
N ALA A 125 14.03 33.23 14.37
CA ALA A 125 14.31 33.65 15.75
C ALA A 125 13.03 33.96 16.53
N ALA A 126 12.03 34.59 15.88
CA ALA A 126 10.78 34.99 16.52
C ALA A 126 9.78 33.84 16.74
N CYS A 127 9.90 32.76 15.98
CA CYS A 127 8.97 31.62 16.00
C CYS A 127 9.57 30.35 16.65
N LYS A 128 10.72 30.47 17.32
CA LYS A 128 11.35 29.40 18.10
C LYS A 128 10.59 29.08 19.38
#